data_AF-A0A8J7J1P0-F1
#
_entry.id   AF-A0A8J7J1P0-F1
#
_cell.length_a   1.000
_cell.length_b   1.000
_cell.length_c   1.000
_cell.angle_alpha   90.00
_cell.angle_beta   90.00
_cell.angle_gamma   90.00
#
_symmetry.space_group_name_H-M   'P 1'
#
loop_
_entity.id
_entity.type
_entity.pdbx_description
1 polymer ?
#
loop_
_entity_poly.entity_id
_entity_poly.type
_entity_poly.pdbx_seq_one_letter_code
_entity_poly.pdbx_strand_id
1 'polypeptide(L)' 'MHFDLAHALVTSVLIILVMIGLHKAGLYVPQKEGGPRWSWPLFFGIGVAVFILNLLWP' A
#
# COMPACT_ATOMS: atom_id res chain seq x y z
N MET A 1 -22.63 -4.46 -3.64
CA MET A 1 -21.65 -5.24 -4.40
C MET A 1 -20.89 -4.42 -5.45
N HIS A 2 -21.49 -3.44 -6.16
CA HIS A 2 -20.74 -2.60 -7.13
C HIS A 2 -19.86 -1.52 -6.50
N PHE A 3 -20.24 -0.99 -5.33
CA PHE A 3 -19.40 -0.06 -4.56
C PHE A 3 -18.06 -0.69 -4.16
N ASP A 4 -18.06 -2.01 -3.92
CA ASP A 4 -16.89 -2.80 -3.55
C ASP A 4 -15.85 -2.85 -4.67
N LEU A 5 -16.29 -2.93 -5.93
CA LEU A 5 -15.39 -2.98 -7.09
C LEU A 5 -14.62 -1.67 -7.28
N ALA A 6 -15.31 -0.54 -7.16
CA ALA A 6 -14.68 0.78 -7.22
C ALA A 6 -13.72 0.98 -6.05
N HIS A 7 -14.14 0.57 -4.84
CA HIS A 7 -13.32 0.65 -3.65
C HIS A 7 -12.06 -0.21 -3.76
N ALA A 8 -12.17 -1.44 -4.25
CA ALA A 8 -11.06 -2.36 -4.49
C ALA A 8 -10.09 -1.84 -5.55
N LEU A 9 -10.62 -1.20 -6.61
CA LEU A 9 -9.79 -0.58 -7.65
C LEU A 9 -8.97 0.58 -7.08
N VAL A 10 -9.62 1.49 -6.34
CA VAL A 10 -8.95 2.63 -5.70
C VAL A 10 -7.92 2.14 -4.69
N THR A 11 -8.26 1.14 -3.87
CA THR A 11 -7.34 0.53 -2.90
C THR A 11 -6.12 -0.07 -3.59
N SER A 12 -6.30 -0.79 -4.71
CA SER A 12 -5.18 -1.36 -5.46
C SER A 12 -4.24 -0.29 -6.01
N VAL A 13 -4.80 0.79 -6.57
CA VAL A 13 -4.00 1.93 -7.05
C VAL A 13 -3.25 2.60 -5.90
N LEU A 14 -3.92 2.76 -4.76
CA LEU A 14 -3.33 3.36 -3.57
C LEU A 14 -2.15 2.54 -3.03
N ILE A 15 -2.29 1.21 -2.97
CA ILE A 15 -1.20 0.31 -2.55
C ILE A 15 0.02 0.47 -3.46
N ILE A 16 -0.19 0.52 -4.78
CA ILE A 16 0.91 0.73 -5.74
C ILE A 16 1.59 2.08 -5.50
N LEU A 17 0.82 3.15 -5.31
CA LEU A 17 1.37 4.48 -5.03
C LEU A 17 2.16 4.51 -3.71
N VAL A 18 1.68 3.84 -2.67
CA VAL A 18 2.37 3.71 -1.39
C VAL A 18 3.69 2.95 -1.56
N MET A 19 3.69 1.84 -2.30
CA MET A 19 4.91 1.10 -2.62
C MET A 19 5.93 1.96 -3.38
N ILE A 20 5.47 2.74 -4.37
CA ILE A 20 6.33 3.68 -5.11
C ILE A 20 6.85 4.79 -4.20
N GLY A 21 5.99 5.36 -3.35
CA GLY A 21 6.35 6.42 -2.40
C GLY A 21 7.40 5.95 -1.40
N LEU A 22 7.20 4.77 -0.80
CA LEU A 22 8.15 4.13 0.09
C LEU A 22 9.47 3.79 -0.63
N HIS A 23 9.39 3.36 -1.90
CA HIS A 23 10.57 3.12 -2.71
C HIS A 23 11.36 4.42 -2.91
N LYS A 24 10.71 5.49 -3.37
CA LYS A 24 11.35 6.80 -3.59
C LYS A 24 11.88 7.42 -2.30
N ALA A 25 11.24 7.16 -1.16
CA ALA A 25 11.70 7.60 0.15
C ALA A 25 12.91 6.79 0.67
N GLY A 26 13.35 5.75 -0.04
CA GLY A 26 14.43 4.86 0.42
C GLY A 26 14.04 3.98 1.61
N LEU A 27 12.78 4.03 2.04
CA LEU A 27 12.21 3.23 3.13
C LEU A 27 11.84 1.81 2.68
N TYR A 28 11.78 1.60 1.36
CA TYR A 28 11.59 0.30 0.73
C TYR A 28 12.61 0.15 -0.41
N VAL A 29 13.41 -0.90 -0.37
CA VAL A 29 14.28 -1.27 -1.48
C VAL A 29 13.78 -2.62 -1.97
N PRO A 30 13.24 -2.74 -3.20
CA PRO A 30 12.89 -4.03 -3.76
C PRO A 30 14.19 -4.78 -3.99
N GLN A 31 14.55 -5.66 -3.06
CA GLN A 31 15.71 -6.53 -3.24
C GLN A 31 15.40 -7.58 -4.30
N LYS A 32 16.38 -7.74 -5.20
CA LYS A 32 16.33 -8.61 -6.37
C LYS A 32 16.49 -10.10 -6.04
N GLU A 33 16.77 -10.46 -4.79
CA GLU A 33 17.22 -11.82 -4.41
C GLU A 33 16.65 -12.29 -3.05
N GLY A 34 15.55 -13.06 -3.10
CA GLY A 34 15.45 -14.33 -2.36
C GLY A 34 15.22 -14.40 -0.84
N GLY A 35 14.89 -13.32 -0.12
CA GLY A 35 14.68 -13.37 1.35
C GLY A 35 13.27 -12.99 1.83
N PRO A 36 12.60 -13.77 2.71
CA PRO A 36 11.36 -13.35 3.34
C PRO A 36 11.66 -12.33 4.44
N ARG A 37 11.53 -11.03 4.14
CA ARG A 37 11.57 -9.98 5.16
C ARG A 37 10.29 -9.17 5.15
N TRP A 38 9.47 -9.48 6.15
CA TRP A 38 8.43 -8.60 6.65
C TRP A 38 8.94 -7.16 6.73
N SER A 39 8.41 -6.30 5.86
CA SER A 39 8.80 -4.90 5.77
C SER A 39 7.81 -4.08 6.60
N TRP A 40 8.13 -3.88 7.87
CA TRP A 40 7.39 -2.96 8.76
C TRP A 40 7.03 -1.62 8.11
N PRO A 41 7.92 -0.92 7.37
CA PRO A 41 7.55 0.33 6.71
C PRO A 41 6.51 0.15 5.59
N LEU A 42 6.54 -0.96 4.86
CA LEU A 42 5.47 -1.30 3.90
C LEU A 42 4.15 -1.60 4.60
N PHE A 43 4.18 -2.39 5.66
CA PHE A 43 2.98 -2.75 6.42
C PHE A 43 2.30 -1.50 7.01
N PHE A 44 3.07 -0.62 7.66
CA PHE A 44 2.55 0.64 8.18
C PHE A 44 2.10 1.60 7.06
N GLY A 45 2.87 1.72 5.98
CA GLY A 45 2.49 2.59 4.86
C GLY A 45 1.17 2.16 4.22
N ILE A 46 1.00 0.86 3.97
CA ILE A 46 -0.24 0.31 3.41
C ILE A 46 -1.37 0.43 4.41
N GLY A 47 -1.14 0.07 5.68
CA GLY A 47 -2.16 0.14 6.74
C GLY A 47 -2.69 1.56 6.96
N VAL A 48 -1.81 2.56 7.02
CA VAL A 48 -2.20 3.97 7.15
C VAL A 48 -2.94 4.46 5.92
N ALA A 49 -2.48 4.12 4.71
CA ALA A 49 -3.13 4.54 3.48
C ALA A 49 -4.55 3.96 3.35
N VAL A 50 -4.71 2.66 3.62
CA VAL A 50 -6.02 2.00 3.62
C VAL A 50 -6.90 2.56 4.73
N PHE A 51 -6.36 2.84 5.91
CA PHE A 51 -7.11 3.45 7.00
C PHE A 51 -7.62 4.85 6.65
N ILE A 52 -6.80 5.70 6.03
CA ILE A 52 -7.20 7.04 5.56
C ILE A 52 -8.28 6.91 4.47
N LEU A 53 -8.12 5.97 3.54
CA LEU A 53 -9.10 5.71 2.51
C LEU A 53 -10.46 5.32 3.14
N ASN A 54 -10.45 4.39 4.10
CA ASN A 54 -11.64 3.94 4.80
C ASN A 54 -12.29 5.06 5.65
N LEU A 55 -11.48 5.99 6.16
CA LEU A 55 -11.98 7.14 6.93
C LEU A 55 -12.68 8.17 6.04
N LEU A 56 -12.13 8.44 4.85
CA LEU A 56 -12.72 9.35 3.86
C LEU A 56 -13.93 8.73 3.16
N TRP A 57 -13.87 7.43 2.92
CA TRP A 57 -14.89 6.66 2.22
C TRP A 57 -14.93 5.25 2.83
N PRO A 58 -15.85 4.99 3.77
CA PRO A 58 -16.07 3.65 4.30
C PRO A 58 -16.81 2.74 3.32
#